data_AF-O32366-F1
#
_entry.id   AF-O32366-F1
#
_cell.length_a   1.000
_cell.length_b   1.000
_cell.length_c   1.000
_cell.angle_alpha   90.00
_cell.angle_beta   90.00
_cell.angle_gamma   90.00
#
_symmetry.space_group_name_H-M   'P 1'
#
loop_
_entity.id
_entity.type
_entity.pdbx_description
1 polymer ?
#
loop_
_entity_poly.entity_id
_entity_poly.type
_entity_poly.pdbx_seq_one_letter_code
_entity_poly.pdbx_strand_id
1 'polypeptide(L)'
;AHLMAQAIKSLYPEAKFFVGPVIEDGFYYDFRVESKIGEKNLVKIEKKMKELAEAKIEISKYEITKSEALAKFQNDDLKQEFLLRYS
;
A
#
# COMPACT_ATOMS: atom_id res chain seq x y z
N ALA A 1 6.40 -6.09 1.75
CA ALA A 1 5.81 -4.81 1.33
C ALA A 1 4.28 -4.82 1.26
N HIS A 2 3.64 -5.59 0.37
CA HIS A 2 2.18 -5.50 0.14
C HIS A 2 1.30 -5.79 1.36
N LEU A 3 1.66 -6.78 2.19
CA LEU A 3 0.93 -7.08 3.42
C LEU A 3 0.93 -5.90 4.40
N MET A 4 2.05 -5.17 4.50
CA MET A 4 2.14 -3.97 5.33
C MET A 4 1.26 -2.85 4.80
N ALA A 5 1.27 -2.63 3.47
CA ALA A 5 0.38 -1.65 2.86
C ALA A 5 -1.10 -1.98 3.08
N GLN A 6 -1.47 -3.26 2.99
CA GLN A 6 -2.84 -3.71 3.29
C GLN A 6 -3.21 -3.47 4.77
N ALA A 7 -2.31 -3.79 5.69
CA ALA A 7 -2.52 -3.55 7.12
C ALA A 7 -2.68 -2.05 7.42
N ILE A 8 -1.82 -1.20 6.84
CA ILE A 8 -1.93 0.26 6.96
C ILE A 8 -3.25 0.73 6.37
N LYS A 9 -3.64 0.30 5.17
CA LYS A 9 -4.92 0.71 4.55
C LYS A 9 -6.15 0.26 5.35
N SER A 10 -6.05 -0.86 6.06
CA SER A 10 -7.12 -1.34 6.95
C SER A 10 -7.24 -0.51 8.22
N LEU A 11 -6.13 0.04 8.74
CA LEU A 11 -6.11 0.87 9.95
C LEU A 11 -6.31 2.36 9.65
N TYR A 12 -5.89 2.79 8.46
CA TYR A 12 -5.88 4.16 7.95
C TYR A 12 -6.44 4.15 6.52
N PRO A 13 -7.78 4.12 6.35
CA PRO A 13 -8.43 4.05 5.04
C PRO A 13 -8.05 5.18 4.09
N GLU A 14 -7.67 6.35 4.63
CA GLU A 14 -7.22 7.53 3.91
C GLU A 14 -5.77 7.43 3.39
N ALA A 15 -5.00 6.43 3.82
CA ALA A 15 -3.59 6.32 3.45
C ALA A 15 -3.41 6.22 1.93
N LYS A 16 -2.51 7.06 1.39
CA LYS A 16 -2.10 7.05 -0.02
C LYS A 16 -0.70 6.47 -0.16
N PHE A 17 -0.50 5.61 -1.15
CA PHE A 17 0.72 4.81 -1.29
C PHE A 17 1.50 5.20 -2.54
N PHE A 18 2.79 5.47 -2.42
CA PHE A 18 3.63 5.83 -3.55
C PHE A 18 4.43 4.62 -4.05
N VAL A 19 5.63 4.40 -3.48
CA VAL A 19 6.56 3.32 -3.86
C VAL A 19 6.86 2.39 -2.69
N GLY A 20 7.09 1.11 -2.97
CA GLY A 20 7.41 0.12 -1.95
C GLY A 20 8.41 -0.92 -2.43
N PRO A 21 9.66 -0.54 -2.75
CA PRO A 21 10.64 -1.47 -3.28
C PRO A 21 11.13 -2.46 -2.22
N VAL A 22 11.58 -3.60 -2.70
CA VAL A 22 12.35 -4.56 -1.91
C VAL A 22 13.80 -4.07 -1.87
N ILE A 23 14.43 -4.16 -0.71
CA ILE A 23 15.85 -3.89 -0.48
C ILE A 23 16.54 -5.18 -0.01
N GLU A 24 17.87 -5.19 0.06
CA GLU A 24 18.68 -6.39 0.35
C GLU A 24 18.18 -7.17 1.58
N ASP A 25 17.91 -6.48 2.69
CA ASP A 25 17.47 -7.09 3.95
C ASP A 25 15.99 -6.86 4.29
N GLY A 26 15.16 -6.46 3.31
CA GLY A 26 13.74 -6.22 3.59
C GLY A 26 13.02 -5.39 2.56
N PHE A 27 12.22 -4.43 3.02
CA PHE A 27 11.48 -3.52 2.17
C PHE A 27 11.18 -2.24 2.93
N TYR A 28 10.95 -1.16 2.18
CA TYR A 28 10.30 0.02 2.73
C TYR A 28 9.04 0.33 1.93
N TYR A 29 8.21 1.23 2.46
CA TYR A 29 7.03 1.71 1.76
C TYR A 29 6.85 3.19 2.06
N ASP A 30 6.78 4.00 1.02
CA ASP A 30 6.47 5.42 1.11
C ASP A 30 4.95 5.63 1.00
N PHE A 31 4.38 6.27 2.01
CA PHE A 31 2.95 6.51 2.11
C PHE A 31 2.64 7.81 2.84
N ARG A 32 1.51 8.41 2.49
CA ARG A 32 0.97 9.62 3.11
C ARG A 32 -0.26 9.27 3.91
N VAL A 33 -0.33 9.78 5.13
CA VAL A 33 -1.45 9.64 6.06
C VAL A 33 -1.58 10.95 6.84
N GLU A 34 -2.80 11.33 7.23
CA GLU A 34 -3.02 12.56 8.01
C GLU A 34 -2.58 12.39 9.47
N SER A 35 -2.75 11.18 9.99
CA SER A 35 -2.37 10.81 11.35
C SER A 35 -0.85 10.65 11.50
N LYS A 36 -0.28 11.17 12.59
CA LYS A 36 1.12 10.92 12.93
C LYS A 36 1.32 9.47 13.35
N ILE A 37 2.16 8.74 12.62
CA ILE A 37 2.55 7.36 12.96
C ILE A 37 3.81 7.41 13.84
N GLY A 38 3.74 6.78 15.01
CA GLY A 38 4.88 6.55 15.89
C GLY A 38 5.01 5.07 16.26
N GLU A 39 5.93 4.75 17.16
CA GLU A 39 6.26 3.36 17.55
C GLU A 39 5.04 2.56 18.03
N LYS A 40 4.13 3.19 18.78
CA LYS A 40 2.89 2.53 19.26
C LYS A 40 1.98 2.09 18.11
N ASN A 41 2.01 2.81 16.98
CA ASN A 41 1.24 2.47 15.80
C ASN A 41 1.89 1.33 15.02
N LEU A 42 3.23 1.24 15.03
CA LEU A 42 3.96 0.13 14.41
C LEU A 42 3.54 -1.21 15.03
N VAL A 43 3.44 -1.29 16.36
CA VAL A 43 2.95 -2.50 17.05
C VAL A 43 1.55 -2.90 16.59
N LYS A 44 0.65 -1.93 16.36
CA LYS A 44 -0.70 -2.19 15.83
C LYS A 44 -0.66 -2.67 14.38
N ILE A 45 0.19 -2.06 13.55
CA ILE A 45 0.37 -2.44 12.14
C ILE A 45 0.91 -3.88 12.07
N GLU A 46 1.93 -4.23 12.85
CA GLU A 46 2.47 -5.60 12.91
C GLU A 46 1.44 -6.63 13.34
N LYS A 47 0.66 -6.31 14.39
CA LYS A 47 -0.43 -7.18 14.83
C LYS A 47 -1.44 -7.39 13.70
N LYS A 48 -1.82 -6.31 13.01
CA LYS A 48 -2.75 -6.39 11.88
C LYS A 48 -2.19 -7.19 10.70
N MET A 49 -0.88 -7.08 10.43
CA MET A 49 -0.21 -7.90 9.42
C MET A 49 -0.29 -9.39 9.76
N LYS A 50 -0.08 -9.78 11.02
CA LYS A 50 -0.20 -11.18 11.47
C LYS A 50 -1.63 -11.69 11.28
N GLU A 51 -2.63 -10.93 11.72
CA GLU A 51 -4.04 -11.28 11.53
C GLU A 51 -4.39 -11.49 10.04
N LEU A 52 -3.91 -10.61 9.14
CA LEU A 52 -4.15 -10.70 7.70
C LEU A 52 -3.41 -11.89 7.06
N ALA A 53 -2.21 -12.23 7.54
CA ALA A 53 -1.48 -13.41 7.09
C ALA A 53 -2.20 -14.70 7.47
N GLU A 54 -2.77 -14.76 8.67
CA GLU A 54 -3.54 -15.91 9.18
C GLU A 54 -4.89 -16.07 8.47
N ALA A 55 -5.49 -14.96 8.00
CA ALA A 55 -6.75 -14.97 7.28
C ALA A 55 -6.70 -15.70 5.92
N LYS A 56 -5.50 -16.01 5.40
CA LYS A 56 -5.29 -16.74 4.13
C LYS A 56 -6.14 -16.20 2.98
N ILE A 57 -6.20 -14.87 2.89
CA ILE A 57 -6.95 -14.19 1.83
C ILE A 57 -6.34 -14.56 0.49
N GLU A 58 -7.18 -14.96 -0.47
CA GLU A 58 -6.75 -15.28 -1.82
C GLU A 58 -6.21 -14.03 -2.51
N ILE A 59 -4.98 -14.12 -3.04
CA ILE A 59 -4.34 -13.03 -3.78
C ILE A 59 -4.51 -13.33 -5.27
N SER A 60 -5.33 -12.54 -5.95
CA SER A 60 -5.49 -12.61 -7.40
C SER A 60 -4.67 -11.52 -8.09
N LYS A 61 -3.98 -11.92 -9.15
CA LYS A 61 -3.33 -10.99 -10.09
C LYS A 61 -4.22 -10.88 -11.32
N TYR A 62 -4.43 -9.65 -11.78
CA TYR A 62 -5.10 -9.37 -13.03
C TYR A 62 -4.35 -8.25 -13.75
N GLU A 63 -4.51 -8.22 -15.06
CA GLU A 63 -3.88 -7.22 -15.93
C GLU A 63 -4.94 -6.24 -16.39
N ILE A 64 -4.55 -4.97 -16.45
CA ILE A 64 -5.39 -3.87 -16.95
C ILE A 64 -4.55 -3.00 -17.85
N THR A 65 -5.21 -2.33 -18.79
CA THR A 65 -4.59 -1.32 -19.63
C THR A 65 -4.21 -0.08 -18.81
N LYS A 66 -3.25 0.69 -19.33
CA LYS A 66 -2.85 1.97 -18.71
C LYS A 66 -4.04 2.93 -18.54
N SER A 67 -4.93 2.98 -19.53
CA SER A 67 -6.14 3.82 -19.47
C SER A 67 -7.11 3.40 -18.36
N GLU A 68 -7.32 2.09 -18.17
CA GLU A 68 -8.13 1.56 -17.06
C GLU A 68 -7.48 1.85 -15.70
N ALA A 69 -6.15 1.75 -15.61
CA ALA A 69 -5.42 2.10 -14.39
C ALA A 69 -5.58 3.59 -14.07
N LEU A 70 -5.42 4.48 -15.06
CA LEU A 70 -5.60 5.93 -14.87
C LEU A 70 -7.03 6.26 -14.40
N ALA A 71 -8.05 5.65 -14.97
CA ALA A 71 -9.44 5.83 -14.53
C ALA A 71 -9.67 5.30 -13.10
N LYS A 72 -9.13 4.12 -12.78
CA LYS A 72 -9.29 3.49 -11.47
C LYS A 72 -8.66 4.31 -10.35
N PHE A 73 -7.50 4.91 -10.60
CA PHE A 73 -6.74 5.68 -9.63
C PHE A 73 -6.92 7.20 -9.79
N GLN A 74 -7.98 7.67 -10.45
CA GLN A 74 -8.17 9.10 -10.77
C GLN A 74 -8.12 10.04 -9.54
N ASN A 75 -8.46 9.54 -8.35
CA ASN A 75 -8.48 10.30 -7.10
C ASN A 75 -7.19 10.13 -6.25
N ASP A 76 -6.20 9.40 -6.76
CA ASP A 76 -4.92 9.18 -6.10
C ASP A 76 -3.80 9.85 -6.91
N ASP A 77 -3.50 11.10 -6.53
CA ASP A 77 -2.50 11.96 -7.16
C ASP A 77 -1.13 11.28 -7.28
N LEU A 78 -0.72 10.57 -6.23
CA LEU A 78 0.55 9.85 -6.18
C LEU A 78 0.59 8.69 -7.20
N LYS A 79 -0.52 7.96 -7.35
CA LYS A 79 -0.62 6.87 -8.34
C LYS A 79 -0.71 7.40 -9.77
N GLN A 80 -1.42 8.50 -10.00
CA GLN A 80 -1.46 9.14 -11.31
C GLN A 80 -0.06 9.56 -11.76
N GLU A 81 0.69 10.24 -10.89
CA GLU A 81 2.06 10.66 -11.20
C GLU A 81 2.96 9.46 -11.53
N PHE A 82 2.87 8.39 -10.74
CA PHE A 82 3.63 7.16 -10.98
C PHE A 82 3.31 6.53 -12.35
N LEU A 83 2.02 6.38 -12.67
CA LEU A 83 1.55 5.81 -13.94
C LEU A 83 1.98 6.67 -15.15
N LEU A 84 1.96 7.99 -15.01
CA LEU A 84 2.38 8.88 -16.10
C LEU A 84 3.88 8.84 -16.35
N ARG A 85 4.69 8.70 -15.29
CA ARG A 85 6.16 8.88 -15.37
C ARG A 85 6.95 7.58 -15.52
N TYR A 86 6.43 6.45 -15.07
CA TYR A 86 7.19 5.19 -14.96
C TYR A 86 6.52 3.97 -15.60
N SER A 87 5.37 4.11 -16.27
CA SER A 87 4.68 3.02 -16.98
C SER A 87 4.66 3.17 -18.49
#